data_AF-A0A0Q5VCR6-F1
#
_entry.id   AF-A0A0Q5VCR6-F1
#
_cell.length_a   1.000
_cell.length_b   1.000
_cell.length_c   1.000
_cell.angle_alpha   90.00
_cell.angle_beta   90.00
_cell.angle_gamma   90.00
#
_symmetry.space_group_name_H-M   'P 1'
#
loop_
_entity.id
_entity.type
_entity.pdbx_description
1 polymer ?
#
loop_
_entity_poly.entity_id
_entity_poly.type
_entity_poly.pdbx_seq_one_letter_code
_entity_poly.pdbx_strand_id
1 'polypeptide(L)'
;MSVPGPGLLALGWCYELWPDGASVAVGRRPIDPWDALTHRVWAATRGAPDHPAGQPWTPADVARVAGTTGPDTTAVLGDLVAQGAVVGIDPAEPRPVARTLTLLPLAEGWGNSAAEPTVYRYGLGDVELARLPRVLHDALSLVHRWPDLAAACDGLAAMARDADVPMDEARDGDALLRLVVGWLPVWCSIGLVCVQPAGEV
;
A
#
# COMPACT_ATOMS: atom_id res chain seq x y z
N MET A 1 7.39 13.11 20.69
CA MET A 1 7.40 11.90 19.86
C MET A 1 7.70 12.31 18.44
N SER A 2 8.65 11.66 17.76
CA SER A 2 8.96 11.99 16.36
C SER A 2 7.82 11.52 15.48
N VAL A 3 7.39 12.38 14.56
CA VAL A 3 6.49 11.99 13.47
C VAL A 3 7.19 10.88 12.67
N PRO A 4 6.46 9.89 12.13
CA PRO A 4 7.06 8.93 11.20
C PRO A 4 7.77 9.68 10.08
N GLY A 5 8.83 9.08 9.54
CA GLY A 5 9.46 9.58 8.32
C GLY A 5 8.44 9.77 7.19
N PRO A 6 8.83 10.44 6.09
CA PRO A 6 7.93 10.69 4.97
C PRO A 6 7.27 9.39 4.46
N GLY A 7 5.99 9.44 4.06
CA GLY A 7 5.27 8.31 3.45
C GLY A 7 4.50 7.42 4.42
N LEU A 8 3.43 7.95 5.00
CA LEU A 8 2.54 7.20 5.89
C LEU A 8 1.69 6.20 5.10
N LEU A 9 1.63 4.96 5.57
CA LEU A 9 0.73 3.95 5.03
C LEU A 9 0.01 3.22 6.17
N ALA A 10 -1.30 3.05 6.01
CA ALA A 10 -2.09 2.17 6.85
C ALA A 10 -1.59 0.72 6.71
N LEU A 11 -1.45 0.05 7.85
CA LEU A 11 -1.36 -1.40 7.90
C LEU A 11 -2.73 -1.97 8.22
N GLY A 12 -2.98 -3.17 7.70
CA GLY A 12 -4.20 -3.89 7.99
C GLY A 12 -5.38 -3.54 7.11
N TRP A 13 -6.46 -4.27 7.33
CA TRP A 13 -7.74 -4.09 6.65
C TRP A 13 -8.85 -3.97 7.69
N CYS A 14 -9.85 -3.14 7.40
CA CYS A 14 -11.04 -3.03 8.23
C CYS A 14 -12.08 -4.03 7.72
N TYR A 15 -12.48 -4.97 8.56
CA TYR A 15 -13.42 -6.01 8.15
C TYR A 15 -14.85 -5.45 8.02
N GLU A 16 -15.30 -4.57 8.91
CA GLU A 16 -16.72 -4.15 8.96
C GLU A 16 -16.87 -2.76 9.63
N LEU A 17 -17.74 -1.90 9.06
CA LEU A 17 -18.24 -0.68 9.69
C LEU A 17 -19.46 -1.07 10.54
N TRP A 18 -19.27 -1.40 11.82
CA TRP A 18 -20.40 -1.60 12.73
C TRP A 18 -20.92 -0.24 13.24
N PRO A 19 -22.20 -0.15 13.65
CA PRO A 19 -22.76 1.07 14.23
C PRO A 19 -22.00 1.58 15.47
N ASP A 20 -21.33 0.66 16.19
CA ASP A 20 -20.75 0.89 17.51
C ASP A 20 -19.20 0.92 17.50
N GLY A 21 -18.57 0.75 16.32
CA GLY A 21 -17.10 0.76 16.18
C GLY A 21 -16.62 0.10 14.88
N ALA A 22 -15.38 0.39 14.50
CA ALA A 22 -14.69 -0.29 13.40
C ALA A 22 -13.58 -1.17 13.99
N SER A 23 -13.57 -2.46 13.64
CA SER A 23 -12.47 -3.35 13.98
C SER A 23 -11.47 -3.40 12.82
N VAL A 24 -10.21 -3.07 13.11
CA VAL A 24 -9.10 -3.20 12.15
C VAL A 24 -8.27 -4.42 12.53
N ALA A 25 -7.97 -5.24 11.53
CA ALA A 25 -7.03 -6.36 11.67
C ALA A 25 -5.73 -6.00 10.97
N VAL A 26 -4.62 -6.02 11.73
CA VAL A 26 -3.26 -5.88 11.20
C VAL A 26 -2.59 -7.23 11.29
N GLY A 27 -2.34 -7.85 10.14
CA GLY A 27 -1.94 -9.25 10.05
C GLY A 27 -2.99 -10.14 10.70
N ARG A 28 -2.56 -10.92 11.71
CA ARG A 28 -3.46 -11.77 12.53
C ARG A 28 -3.91 -11.10 13.83
N ARG A 29 -3.52 -9.85 14.05
CA ARG A 29 -3.78 -9.13 15.30
C ARG A 29 -5.02 -8.25 15.15
N PRO A 30 -6.11 -8.52 15.90
CA PRO A 30 -7.17 -7.55 16.03
C PRO A 30 -6.64 -6.34 16.82
N ILE A 31 -7.02 -5.15 16.39
CA ILE A 31 -6.80 -3.92 17.15
C ILE A 31 -8.09 -3.59 17.90
N ASP A 32 -7.95 -3.10 19.12
CA ASP A 32 -9.07 -2.62 19.92
C ASP A 32 -9.90 -1.58 19.13
N PRO A 33 -11.22 -1.54 19.33
CA PRO A 33 -12.08 -0.60 18.62
C PRO A 33 -11.59 0.84 18.82
N TRP A 34 -11.47 1.56 17.71
CA TRP A 34 -11.10 2.96 17.71
C TRP A 34 -12.31 3.88 17.81
N ASP A 35 -12.10 5.06 18.39
CA ASP A 35 -13.07 6.15 18.27
C ASP A 35 -13.14 6.66 16.81
N ALA A 36 -14.16 7.49 16.54
CA ALA A 36 -14.43 7.98 15.19
C ALA A 36 -13.27 8.83 14.62
N LEU A 37 -12.53 9.55 15.47
CA LEU A 37 -11.41 10.38 15.04
C LEU A 37 -10.22 9.51 14.63
N THR A 38 -9.84 8.57 15.50
CA THR A 38 -8.73 7.63 15.28
C THR A 38 -8.97 6.79 14.04
N HIS A 39 -10.18 6.24 13.89
CA HIS A 39 -10.55 5.51 12.68
C HIS A 39 -10.48 6.38 11.42
N ARG A 40 -10.92 7.63 11.47
CA ARG A 40 -10.87 8.53 10.31
C ARG A 40 -9.44 8.88 9.91
N VAL A 41 -8.57 9.16 10.89
CA VAL A 41 -7.14 9.42 10.65
C VAL A 41 -6.46 8.18 10.07
N TRP A 42 -6.70 7.00 10.63
CA TRP A 42 -6.18 5.74 10.07
C TRP A 42 -6.70 5.49 8.66
N ALA A 43 -7.98 5.66 8.39
CA ALA A 43 -8.53 5.46 7.06
C ALA A 43 -7.89 6.39 6.02
N ALA A 44 -7.53 7.62 6.43
CA ALA A 44 -6.84 8.61 5.61
C ALA A 44 -5.35 8.31 5.38
N THR A 45 -4.70 7.42 6.15
CA THR A 45 -3.32 6.97 5.84
C THR A 45 -3.26 5.94 4.73
N ARG A 46 -4.41 5.49 4.19
CA ARG A 46 -4.46 4.65 2.98
C ARG A 46 -4.15 5.40 1.70
N GLY A 47 -4.05 6.73 1.73
CA GLY A 47 -3.78 7.55 0.55
C GLY A 47 -5.05 8.10 -0.10
N ALA A 48 -4.90 8.58 -1.33
CA ALA A 48 -5.97 9.11 -2.16
C ALA A 48 -5.77 8.72 -3.63
N PRO A 49 -6.84 8.56 -4.43
CA PRO A 49 -6.75 8.09 -5.81
C PRO A 49 -6.07 9.09 -6.75
N ASP A 50 -6.09 10.38 -6.40
CA ASP A 50 -5.49 11.49 -7.14
C ASP A 50 -4.07 11.84 -6.67
N HIS A 51 -3.52 11.08 -5.70
CA HIS A 51 -2.16 11.32 -5.20
C HIS A 51 -1.12 11.03 -6.29
N PRO A 52 -0.16 11.94 -6.55
CA PRO A 52 0.89 11.69 -7.52
C PRO A 52 1.78 10.51 -7.12
N ALA A 53 1.90 9.51 -8.00
CA ALA A 53 2.75 8.35 -7.76
C ALA A 53 4.22 8.77 -7.53
N GLY A 54 4.86 8.12 -6.56
CA GLY A 54 6.25 8.40 -6.17
C GLY A 54 6.42 9.54 -5.16
N GLN A 55 5.37 10.30 -4.86
CA GLN A 55 5.42 11.30 -3.79
C GLN A 55 5.10 10.67 -2.43
N PRO A 56 5.77 11.08 -1.34
CA PRO A 56 5.45 10.58 -0.01
C PRO A 56 4.04 11.05 0.41
N TRP A 57 3.27 10.16 1.03
CA TRP A 57 2.02 10.51 1.70
C TRP A 57 2.31 11.14 3.06
N THR A 58 2.05 12.42 3.24
CA THR A 58 2.52 13.17 4.42
C THR A 58 1.44 13.28 5.52
N PRO A 59 1.81 13.62 6.76
CA PRO A 59 0.83 13.95 7.80
C PRO A 59 -0.14 15.07 7.40
N ALA A 60 0.30 16.02 6.57
CA ALA A 60 -0.55 17.10 6.07
C ALA A 60 -1.60 16.57 5.09
N ASP A 61 -1.24 15.61 4.23
CA ASP A 61 -2.18 14.95 3.33
C ASP A 61 -3.23 14.15 4.12
N VAL A 62 -2.77 13.42 5.15
CA VAL A 62 -3.67 12.70 6.07
C VAL A 62 -4.63 13.66 6.75
N ALA A 63 -4.15 14.78 7.30
CA ALA A 63 -5.01 15.77 7.97
C ALA A 63 -6.06 16.35 7.01
N ARG A 64 -5.65 16.65 5.77
CA ARG A 64 -6.54 17.12 4.71
C ARG A 64 -7.63 16.10 4.38
N VAL A 65 -7.27 14.83 4.16
CA VAL A 65 -8.23 13.77 3.82
C VAL A 65 -9.13 13.40 5.00
N ALA A 66 -8.60 13.43 6.22
CA ALA A 66 -9.38 13.20 7.44
C ALA A 66 -10.30 14.39 7.80
N GLY A 67 -10.08 15.58 7.22
CA GLY A 67 -10.83 16.79 7.59
C GLY A 67 -10.58 17.21 9.03
N THR A 68 -9.33 17.13 9.48
CA THR A 68 -8.89 17.42 10.85
C THR A 68 -7.80 18.48 10.87
N THR A 69 -7.42 18.97 12.05
CA THR A 69 -6.28 19.89 12.18
C THR A 69 -4.96 19.11 12.21
N GLY A 70 -3.88 19.74 11.74
CA GLY A 70 -2.54 19.13 11.75
C GLY A 70 -2.07 18.64 13.14
N PRO A 71 -2.27 19.41 14.24
CA PRO A 71 -1.91 18.96 15.58
C PRO A 71 -2.68 17.70 16.03
N ASP A 72 -3.99 17.66 15.81
CA ASP A 72 -4.81 16.50 16.19
C ASP A 72 -4.39 15.25 15.40
N THR A 73 -4.21 15.40 14.09
CA THR A 73 -3.71 14.32 13.23
C THR A 73 -2.36 13.81 13.68
N THR A 74 -1.43 14.70 14.04
CA THR A 74 -0.08 14.32 14.44
C THR A 74 -0.08 13.51 15.74
N ALA A 75 -0.92 13.89 16.71
CA ALA A 75 -1.07 13.15 17.95
C ALA A 75 -1.60 11.73 17.68
N VAL A 76 -2.71 11.62 16.94
CA VAL A 76 -3.34 10.34 16.59
C VAL A 76 -2.42 9.45 15.76
N LEU A 77 -1.67 10.01 14.81
CA LEU A 77 -0.67 9.26 14.03
C LEU A 77 0.42 8.68 14.91
N GLY A 78 0.87 9.42 15.92
CA GLY A 78 1.86 8.92 16.90
C GLY A 78 1.36 7.66 17.60
N ASP A 79 0.09 7.67 18.03
CA ASP A 79 -0.53 6.53 18.71
C ASP A 79 -0.74 5.33 17.76
N LEU A 80 -1.21 5.59 16.52
CA LEU A 80 -1.38 4.55 15.50
C LEU A 80 -0.06 3.87 15.12
N VAL A 81 1.05 4.62 15.09
CA VAL A 81 2.39 4.06 14.84
C VAL A 81 2.85 3.24 16.04
N ALA A 82 2.62 3.71 17.27
CA ALA A 82 2.93 2.95 18.48
C ALA A 82 2.14 1.64 18.57
N GLN A 83 0.91 1.60 18.04
CA GLN A 83 0.07 0.39 17.94
C GLN A 83 0.47 -0.54 16.78
N GLY A 84 1.37 -0.10 15.89
CA GLY A 84 1.73 -0.82 14.68
C GLY A 84 0.61 -0.87 13.64
N ALA A 85 -0.28 0.12 13.63
CA ALA A 85 -1.38 0.25 12.67
C ALA A 85 -1.05 1.15 11.48
N VAL A 86 0.01 1.94 11.59
CA VAL A 86 0.54 2.82 10.54
C VAL A 86 2.06 2.68 10.53
N VAL A 87 2.64 2.68 9.34
CA VAL A 87 4.09 2.67 9.14
C VAL A 87 4.50 3.88 8.30
N GLY A 88 5.69 4.41 8.55
CA GLY A 88 6.33 5.37 7.65
C GLY A 88 7.26 4.63 6.68
N ILE A 89 7.10 4.85 5.38
CA ILE A 89 7.94 4.31 4.33
C ILE A 89 8.29 5.42 3.34
N ASP A 90 9.55 5.83 3.34
CA ASP A 90 10.04 6.83 2.40
C ASP A 90 10.13 6.23 0.99
N PRO A 91 9.41 6.75 -0.02
CA PRO A 91 9.54 6.27 -1.39
C PRO A 91 10.95 6.43 -1.98
N ALA A 92 11.78 7.33 -1.43
CA ALA A 92 13.17 7.49 -1.86
C ALA A 92 14.07 6.37 -1.31
N GLU A 93 13.80 5.88 -0.11
CA GLU A 93 14.59 4.86 0.60
C GLU A 93 13.69 3.76 1.23
N PRO A 94 12.89 3.03 0.43
CA PRO A 94 11.84 2.15 0.98
C PRO A 94 12.36 0.85 1.59
N ARG A 95 13.56 0.41 1.21
CA ARG A 95 14.06 -0.95 1.45
C ARG A 95 14.08 -1.39 2.91
N PRO A 96 14.54 -0.59 3.90
CA PRO A 96 14.58 -1.02 5.29
C PRO A 96 13.20 -1.42 5.82
N VAL A 97 12.18 -0.63 5.47
CA VAL A 97 10.80 -0.86 5.90
C VAL A 97 10.11 -1.92 5.04
N ALA A 98 10.37 -1.97 3.74
CA ALA A 98 9.78 -2.96 2.84
C ALA A 98 10.10 -4.42 3.23
N ARG A 99 11.20 -4.66 3.96
CA ARG A 99 11.55 -5.97 4.53
C ARG A 99 10.63 -6.43 5.66
N THR A 100 9.85 -5.53 6.22
CA THR A 100 8.89 -5.83 7.31
C THR A 100 7.46 -5.87 6.80
N LEU A 101 7.23 -5.70 5.51
CA LEU A 101 5.92 -5.54 4.91
C LEU A 101 5.70 -6.57 3.81
N THR A 102 4.44 -6.93 3.60
CA THR A 102 3.96 -7.65 2.43
C THR A 102 2.70 -6.98 1.90
N LEU A 103 2.30 -7.33 0.68
CA LEU A 103 1.08 -6.84 0.06
C LEU A 103 0.08 -7.98 -0.05
N LEU A 104 -1.16 -7.68 0.31
CA LEU A 104 -2.30 -8.54 0.09
C LEU A 104 -3.14 -7.92 -1.04
N PRO A 105 -3.17 -8.54 -2.24
CA PRO A 105 -4.09 -8.15 -3.29
C PRO A 105 -5.54 -8.35 -2.83
N LEU A 106 -6.38 -7.34 -3.03
CA LEU A 106 -7.79 -7.37 -2.64
C LEU A 106 -8.74 -7.36 -3.85
N ALA A 107 -8.21 -7.02 -5.02
CA ALA A 107 -8.93 -7.03 -6.28
C ALA A 107 -8.49 -8.19 -7.17
N GLU A 108 -9.39 -8.60 -8.06
CA GLU A 108 -9.15 -9.65 -9.04
C GLU A 108 -8.40 -9.08 -10.25
N GLY A 109 -7.36 -9.79 -10.69
CA GLY A 109 -6.69 -9.50 -11.96
C GLY A 109 -7.50 -10.04 -13.13
N TRP A 110 -8.01 -9.15 -13.98
CA TRP A 110 -8.80 -9.51 -15.17
C TRP A 110 -7.94 -9.70 -16.43
N GLY A 111 -6.63 -9.47 -16.32
CA GLY A 111 -5.68 -9.63 -17.43
C GLY A 111 -5.72 -8.46 -18.41
N ASN A 112 -5.23 -8.70 -19.62
CA ASN A 112 -5.18 -7.73 -20.71
C ASN A 112 -6.18 -8.12 -21.82
N SER A 113 -6.19 -7.35 -22.91
CA SER A 113 -6.97 -7.68 -24.11
C SER A 113 -6.10 -7.67 -25.35
N ALA A 114 -6.58 -8.26 -26.45
CA ALA A 114 -5.89 -8.20 -27.74
C ALA A 114 -5.77 -6.75 -28.27
N ALA A 115 -6.70 -5.87 -27.93
CA ALA A 115 -6.66 -4.46 -28.31
C ALA A 115 -5.62 -3.67 -27.49
N GLU A 116 -5.37 -4.07 -26.25
CA GLU A 116 -4.47 -3.40 -25.32
C GLU A 116 -3.59 -4.43 -24.60
N PRO A 117 -2.63 -5.06 -25.31
CA PRO A 117 -1.87 -6.20 -24.78
C PRO A 117 -0.88 -5.82 -23.68
N THR A 118 -0.57 -4.54 -23.51
CA THR A 118 0.38 -4.04 -22.51
C THR A 118 -0.29 -3.48 -21.26
N VAL A 119 -1.63 -3.42 -21.24
CA VAL A 119 -2.42 -2.85 -20.14
C VAL A 119 -3.22 -3.95 -19.47
N TYR A 120 -2.96 -4.14 -18.17
CA TYR A 120 -3.59 -5.16 -17.35
C TYR A 120 -4.63 -4.52 -16.45
N ARG A 121 -5.81 -5.14 -16.37
CA ARG A 121 -6.97 -4.60 -15.67
C ARG A 121 -7.19 -5.33 -14.36
N TYR A 122 -7.63 -4.59 -13.36
CA TYR A 122 -8.03 -5.12 -12.05
C TYR A 122 -9.38 -4.56 -11.64
N GLY A 123 -10.18 -5.37 -10.94
CA GLY A 123 -11.48 -4.94 -10.45
C GLY A 123 -12.06 -5.83 -9.36
N LEU A 124 -13.25 -5.45 -8.90
CA LEU A 124 -14.04 -6.17 -7.91
C LEU A 124 -15.49 -6.23 -8.38
N GLY A 125 -16.02 -7.44 -8.57
CA GLY A 125 -17.33 -7.61 -9.18
C GLY A 125 -17.36 -7.09 -10.61
N ASP A 126 -18.22 -6.10 -10.89
CA ASP A 126 -18.35 -5.44 -12.20
C ASP A 126 -17.65 -4.07 -12.27
N VAL A 127 -16.94 -3.67 -11.21
CA VAL A 127 -16.25 -2.37 -11.12
C VAL A 127 -14.77 -2.52 -11.42
N GLU A 128 -14.30 -1.85 -12.48
CA GLU A 128 -12.87 -1.70 -12.74
C GLU A 128 -12.26 -0.69 -11.75
N LEU A 129 -11.17 -1.10 -11.09
CA LEU A 129 -10.48 -0.27 -10.11
C LEU A 129 -9.19 0.32 -10.68
N ALA A 130 -8.44 -0.45 -11.48
CA ALA A 130 -7.14 -0.01 -11.98
C ALA A 130 -6.78 -0.61 -13.33
N ARG A 131 -5.92 0.13 -14.04
CA ARG A 131 -5.25 -0.28 -15.27
C ARG A 131 -3.76 -0.09 -15.09
N LEU A 132 -2.98 -1.15 -15.22
CA LEU A 132 -1.57 -1.18 -14.85
C LEU A 132 -0.69 -1.61 -16.02
N PRO A 133 0.52 -1.07 -16.14
CA PRO A 133 1.54 -1.66 -17.00
C PRO A 133 1.95 -3.03 -16.47
N ARG A 134 2.50 -3.87 -17.36
CA ARG A 134 2.92 -5.24 -17.04
C ARG A 134 3.76 -5.36 -15.78
N VAL A 135 4.73 -4.47 -15.60
CA VAL A 135 5.65 -4.54 -14.46
C VAL A 135 4.95 -4.41 -13.11
N LEU A 136 3.91 -3.56 -13.02
CA LEU A 136 3.13 -3.39 -11.80
C LEU A 136 2.10 -4.51 -11.64
N HIS A 137 1.57 -5.04 -12.75
CA HIS A 137 0.74 -6.25 -12.72
C HIS A 137 1.51 -7.45 -12.16
N ASP A 138 2.72 -7.71 -12.66
CA ASP A 138 3.56 -8.82 -12.21
C ASP A 138 3.90 -8.66 -10.72
N ALA A 139 4.21 -7.44 -10.27
CA ALA A 139 4.40 -7.14 -8.85
C ALA A 139 3.18 -7.51 -8.01
N LEU A 140 2.00 -6.97 -8.34
CA LEU A 140 0.78 -7.26 -7.58
C LEU A 140 0.38 -8.73 -7.60
N SER A 141 0.47 -9.38 -8.75
CA SER A 141 0.03 -10.75 -8.93
C SER A 141 0.95 -11.78 -8.28
N LEU A 142 2.22 -11.44 -8.04
CA LEU A 142 3.22 -12.41 -7.59
C LEU A 142 3.86 -12.08 -6.25
N VAL A 143 3.72 -10.86 -5.72
CA VAL A 143 4.36 -10.41 -4.45
C VAL A 143 4.20 -11.40 -3.29
N HIS A 144 3.04 -12.06 -3.19
CA HIS A 144 2.73 -13.05 -2.15
C HIS A 144 3.65 -14.30 -2.15
N ARG A 145 4.44 -14.51 -3.21
CA ARG A 145 5.36 -15.66 -3.31
C ARG A 145 6.66 -15.47 -2.53
N TRP A 146 6.90 -14.28 -2.00
CA TRP A 146 8.10 -13.93 -1.25
C TRP A 146 7.75 -13.55 0.19
N PRO A 147 8.72 -13.67 1.12
CA PRO A 147 8.47 -13.40 2.54
C PRO A 147 8.15 -11.93 2.82
N ASP A 148 8.65 -11.01 2.02
CA ASP A 148 8.48 -9.57 2.17
C ASP A 148 8.54 -8.84 0.82
N LEU A 149 8.14 -7.57 0.82
CA LEU A 149 8.03 -6.75 -0.38
C LEU A 149 9.39 -6.46 -1.03
N ALA A 150 10.46 -6.33 -0.26
CA ALA A 150 11.79 -6.12 -0.81
C ALA A 150 12.28 -7.38 -1.56
N ALA A 151 12.14 -8.56 -0.94
CA ALA A 151 12.46 -9.85 -1.54
C ALA A 151 11.61 -10.12 -2.80
N ALA A 152 10.33 -9.72 -2.80
CA ALA A 152 9.47 -9.82 -3.97
C ALA A 152 10.01 -9.00 -5.15
N CYS A 153 10.37 -7.74 -4.91
CA CYS A 153 10.90 -6.87 -5.96
C CYS A 153 12.24 -7.38 -6.51
N ASP A 154 13.13 -7.88 -5.65
CA ASP A 154 14.40 -8.48 -6.07
C ASP A 154 14.17 -9.75 -6.92
N GLY A 155 13.24 -10.61 -6.50
CA GLY A 155 12.89 -11.84 -7.22
C GLY A 155 12.26 -11.58 -8.58
N LEU A 156 11.35 -10.61 -8.66
CA LEU A 156 10.70 -10.21 -9.92
C LEU A 156 11.68 -9.57 -10.90
N ALA A 157 12.55 -8.70 -10.42
CA ALA A 157 13.59 -8.10 -11.25
C ALA A 157 14.61 -9.15 -11.75
N ALA A 158 14.89 -10.20 -10.97
CA ALA A 158 15.68 -11.33 -11.44
C ALA A 158 14.95 -12.14 -12.52
N MET A 159 13.69 -12.50 -12.29
CA MET A 159 12.88 -13.25 -13.26
C MET A 159 12.75 -12.53 -14.61
N ALA A 160 12.52 -11.21 -14.59
CA ALA A 160 12.40 -10.43 -15.81
C ALA A 160 13.71 -10.38 -16.60
N ARG A 161 14.86 -10.26 -15.93
CA ARG A 161 16.18 -10.33 -16.57
C ARG A 161 16.44 -11.71 -17.18
N ASP A 162 16.12 -12.78 -16.46
CA ASP A 162 16.31 -14.15 -16.94
C ASP A 162 15.42 -14.45 -18.16
N ALA A 163 14.25 -13.82 -18.24
CA ALA A 163 13.31 -13.96 -19.34
C ALA A 163 13.50 -12.93 -20.48
N ASP A 164 14.52 -12.08 -20.41
CA ASP A 164 14.78 -10.98 -21.37
C ASP A 164 13.56 -10.07 -21.59
N VAL A 165 12.81 -9.80 -20.51
CA VAL A 165 11.66 -8.89 -20.52
C VAL A 165 12.14 -7.48 -20.21
N PRO A 166 11.90 -6.49 -21.09
CA PRO A 166 12.28 -5.10 -20.83
C PRO A 166 11.58 -4.52 -19.59
N MET A 167 12.36 -3.88 -18.72
CA MET A 167 11.90 -3.17 -17.51
C MET A 167 12.46 -1.74 -17.48
N ASP A 168 12.04 -0.90 -18.42
CA ASP A 168 12.64 0.42 -18.65
C ASP A 168 12.68 1.31 -17.38
N GLU A 169 11.60 1.29 -16.60
CA GLU A 169 11.41 2.09 -15.38
C GLU A 169 11.83 1.36 -14.08
N ALA A 170 12.00 0.04 -14.13
CA ALA A 170 12.21 -0.83 -12.97
C ALA A 170 13.41 -1.76 -13.19
N ARG A 171 14.53 -1.16 -13.59
CA ARG A 171 15.73 -1.86 -14.11
C ARG A 171 16.36 -2.87 -13.15
N ASP A 172 16.10 -2.73 -11.86
CA ASP A 172 16.53 -3.62 -10.79
C ASP A 172 15.48 -3.68 -9.68
N GLY A 173 15.74 -4.49 -8.65
CA GLY A 173 14.83 -4.65 -7.51
C GLY A 173 14.62 -3.35 -6.71
N ASP A 174 15.61 -2.46 -6.63
CA ASP A 174 15.49 -1.16 -5.95
C ASP A 174 14.60 -0.19 -6.74
N ALA A 175 14.75 -0.16 -8.06
CA ALA A 175 13.92 0.65 -8.94
C ALA A 175 12.46 0.14 -8.92
N LEU A 176 12.26 -1.18 -9.00
CA LEU A 176 10.93 -1.78 -8.88
C LEU A 176 10.29 -1.49 -7.52
N LEU A 177 11.06 -1.62 -6.43
CA LEU A 177 10.54 -1.36 -5.09
C LEU A 177 10.10 0.10 -4.92
N ARG A 178 10.90 1.06 -5.40
CA ARG A 178 10.53 2.48 -5.38
C ARG A 178 9.28 2.77 -6.20
N LEU A 179 9.18 2.14 -7.37
CA LEU A 179 7.99 2.24 -8.21
C LEU A 179 6.76 1.71 -7.46
N VAL A 180 6.80 0.48 -6.93
CA VAL A 180 5.70 -0.13 -6.18
C VAL A 180 5.29 0.71 -4.98
N VAL A 181 6.24 1.12 -4.13
CA VAL A 181 5.98 1.93 -2.94
C VAL A 181 5.38 3.29 -3.32
N GLY A 182 5.86 3.90 -4.41
CA GLY A 182 5.32 5.15 -4.92
C GLY A 182 3.84 5.07 -5.33
N TRP A 183 3.34 3.89 -5.69
CA TRP A 183 1.95 3.67 -6.06
C TRP A 183 1.04 3.24 -4.89
N LEU A 184 1.61 2.86 -3.74
CA LEU A 184 0.82 2.34 -2.61
C LEU A 184 -0.27 3.30 -2.12
N PRO A 185 -0.07 4.63 -1.99
CA PRO A 185 -1.15 5.53 -1.58
C PRO A 185 -2.35 5.50 -2.54
N VAL A 186 -2.11 5.34 -3.85
CA VAL A 186 -3.19 5.22 -4.83
C VAL A 186 -3.87 3.86 -4.67
N TRP A 187 -3.11 2.77 -4.70
CA TRP A 187 -3.65 1.40 -4.66
C TRP A 187 -4.39 1.07 -3.38
N CYS A 188 -3.88 1.48 -2.22
CA CYS A 188 -4.54 1.29 -0.94
C CYS A 188 -5.85 2.09 -0.85
N SER A 189 -5.90 3.31 -1.40
CA SER A 189 -7.09 4.17 -1.34
C SER A 189 -8.27 3.61 -2.15
N ILE A 190 -8.00 2.92 -3.26
CA ILE A 190 -9.01 2.30 -4.11
C ILE A 190 -9.29 0.83 -3.75
N GLY A 191 -8.67 0.32 -2.69
CA GLY A 191 -8.85 -1.07 -2.26
C GLY A 191 -8.26 -2.11 -3.23
N LEU A 192 -7.24 -1.73 -4.01
CA LEU A 192 -6.54 -2.67 -4.89
C LEU A 192 -5.65 -3.62 -4.08
N VAL A 193 -4.99 -3.08 -3.04
CA VAL A 193 -4.14 -3.81 -2.12
C VAL A 193 -4.35 -3.34 -0.68
N CYS A 194 -3.92 -4.19 0.25
CA CYS A 194 -3.65 -3.83 1.63
C CYS A 194 -2.18 -4.12 1.95
N VAL A 195 -1.57 -3.26 2.76
CA VAL A 195 -0.23 -3.48 3.30
C VAL A 195 -0.36 -4.20 4.64
N GLN A 196 0.44 -5.25 4.83
CA GLN A 196 0.43 -6.07 6.04
C GLN A 196 1.86 -6.24 6.57
N PRO A 197 2.05 -6.54 7.87
CA PRO A 197 3.32 -7.03 8.36
C PRO A 197 3.73 -8.31 7.63
N ALA A 198 5.00 -8.41 7.26
CA ALA A 198 5.57 -9.60 6.65
C ALA A 198 5.43 -10.82 7.59
N GLY A 199 5.12 -11.99 7.03
CA GLY A 199 4.94 -13.23 7.79
C GLY A 199 3.63 -13.36 8.57
N GLU A 200 2.74 -12.36 8.51
CA GLU A 200 1.45 -12.39 9.22
C GLU A 200 0.23 -12.63 8.32
N VAL A 201 0.44 -12.90 7.03
CA VAL A 201 -0.63 -13.25 6.07
C VAL A 201 -0.65 -14.77 5.89
#